data_AF-A0A350EYC9-F1
#
_entry.id   AF-A0A350EYC9-F1
#
_cell.length_a   1.000
_cell.length_b   1.000
_cell.length_c   1.000
_cell.angle_alpha   90.00
_cell.angle_beta   90.00
_cell.angle_gamma   90.00
#
_symmetry.space_group_name_H-M   'P 1'
#
loop_
_entity.id
_entity.type
_entity.pdbx_description
1 polymer ?
#
loop_
_entity_poly.entity_id
_entity_poly.type
_entity_poly.pdbx_seq_one_letter_code
_entity_poly.pdbx_strand_id
1 'polypeptide(L)' 'MKLRLVVEHDAMTNRWSAVFLELPGCASAGDTEEEAVGNAREALELWFEPSPEPLPWFQIRGR' A
#
# COMPACT_ATOMS: atom_id res chain seq x y z
N MET A 1 -0.30 14.99 1.72
CA MET A 1 1.12 14.59 1.55
C MET A 1 1.35 14.22 0.09
N LYS A 2 2.59 14.24 -0.42
CA LYS A 2 2.93 13.71 -1.75
C LYS A 2 3.87 12.53 -1.57
N LEU A 3 3.53 11.39 -2.17
CA LEU A 3 4.29 10.15 -2.13
C LEU A 3 4.61 9.71 -3.55
N ARG A 4 5.70 8.98 -3.72
CA ARG A 4 6.11 8.50 -5.04
C ARG A 4 5.65 7.05 -5.20
N LEU A 5 5.03 6.78 -6.33
CA LEU A 5 4.64 5.43 -6.72
C LEU A 5 5.62 4.94 -7.78
N VAL A 6 6.23 3.78 -7.54
CA VAL A 6 6.98 3.06 -8.58
C VAL A 6 6.05 2.01 -9.17
N VAL A 7 5.94 2.00 -10.49
CA VAL A 7 5.11 1.06 -11.24
C VAL A 7 6.02 0.27 -12.18
N GLU A 8 5.93 -1.06 -12.12
CA GLU A 8 6.76 -1.98 -12.88
C GLU A 8 5.92 -3.11 -13.47
N HIS A 9 6.18 -3.47 -14.73
CA HIS A 9 5.58 -4.64 -15.35
C HIS A 9 6.44 -5.88 -15.08
N ASP A 10 5.82 -6.91 -14.51
CA ASP A 10 6.44 -8.21 -14.32
C ASP A 10 6.11 -9.12 -15.51
N ALA A 11 7.11 -9.36 -16.36
CA ALA A 11 6.97 -10.20 -17.55
C ALA A 11 6.73 -11.69 -17.23
N MET A 12 7.10 -12.17 -16.03
CA MET A 12 6.91 -13.58 -15.64
C MET A 12 5.45 -13.87 -15.29
N THR A 13 4.81 -12.94 -14.60
CA THR A 13 3.40 -13.05 -14.19
C THR A 13 2.45 -12.33 -15.15
N ASN A 14 2.99 -11.50 -16.05
CA ASN A 14 2.25 -10.61 -16.94
C ASN A 14 1.29 -9.69 -16.18
N ARG A 15 1.77 -9.12 -15.06
CA ARG A 15 1.01 -8.20 -14.20
C ARG A 15 1.80 -6.94 -13.93
N TRP A 16 1.11 -5.92 -13.46
CA TRP A 16 1.69 -4.66 -13.04
C TRP A 16 1.78 -4.60 -11.52
N SER A 17 2.95 -4.23 -11.01
CA SER A 17 3.23 -4.01 -9.59
C SER A 17 3.35 -2.53 -9.32
N ALA A 18 2.78 -2.05 -8.21
CA ALA A 18 2.75 -0.66 -7.81
C ALA A 18 3.14 -0.53 -6.32
N VAL A 19 4.25 0.15 -6.02
CA VAL A 19 4.84 0.20 -4.67
C VAL A 19 5.19 1.62 -4.23
N PHE A 20 4.88 1.94 -2.96
CA PHE A 20 5.31 3.20 -2.33
C PHE A 20 6.60 2.97 -1.52
N LEU A 21 7.70 3.57 -1.96
CA LEU A 21 9.01 3.39 -1.28
C LEU A 21 9.03 4.01 0.12
N GLU A 22 8.25 5.07 0.34
CA GLU A 22 8.13 5.73 1.63
C GLU A 22 7.24 4.98 2.64
N LEU A 23 6.45 4.00 2.18
CA LEU A 23 5.52 3.22 3.01
C LEU A 23 5.77 1.71 2.81
N PRO A 24 6.82 1.15 3.44
CA PRO A 24 7.09 -0.29 3.36
C PRO A 24 5.87 -1.08 3.85
N GLY A 25 5.32 -1.92 2.99
CA GLY A 25 4.10 -2.69 3.26
C GLY A 25 2.84 -2.16 2.58
N CYS A 26 2.86 -0.95 2.01
CA CYS A 26 1.80 -0.43 1.16
C CYS A 26 2.17 -0.67 -0.32
N ALA A 27 1.66 -1.77 -0.86
CA ALA A 27 1.91 -2.21 -2.23
C ALA A 27 0.62 -2.77 -2.83
N SER A 28 0.52 -2.70 -4.15
CA SER A 28 -0.61 -3.26 -4.89
C SER A 28 -0.17 -3.80 -6.25
N ALA A 29 -1.08 -4.48 -6.94
CA ALA A 29 -0.87 -5.00 -8.27
C ALA A 29 -2.17 -4.95 -9.09
N GLY A 30 -2.05 -5.07 -10.41
CA GLY A 30 -3.16 -5.07 -11.36
C GLY A 30 -2.79 -5.86 -12.62
N ASP A 31 -3.79 -6.19 -13.44
CA ASP A 31 -3.56 -6.79 -14.75
C ASP A 31 -3.19 -5.71 -15.80
N THR A 32 -3.56 -4.45 -15.56
CA THR A 32 -3.08 -3.27 -16.32
C THR A 32 -2.36 -2.24 -15.44
N GLU A 33 -1.63 -1.32 -16.08
CA GLU A 33 -0.94 -0.23 -15.38
C GLU A 33 -1.94 0.65 -14.61
N GLU A 34 -3.04 1.01 -15.25
CA GLU A 34 -4.09 1.86 -14.67
C GLU A 34 -4.76 1.19 -13.48
N GLU A 35 -5.00 -0.11 -13.56
CA GLU A 35 -5.55 -0.90 -12.47
C GLU A 35 -4.58 -0.94 -11.28
N ALA A 36 -3.29 -1.21 -11.52
CA ALA A 36 -2.30 -1.23 -10.45
C ALA A 36 -2.17 0.13 -9.75
N VAL A 37 -2.23 1.23 -10.52
CA VAL A 37 -2.22 2.60 -9.98
C VAL A 37 -3.50 2.90 -9.19
N GLY A 38 -4.67 2.50 -9.70
CA GLY A 38 -5.95 2.65 -9.01
C GLY A 38 -5.97 1.90 -7.67
N ASN A 39 -5.57 0.63 -7.70
CA ASN A 39 -5.50 -0.20 -6.51
C ASN A 39 -4.46 0.34 -5.50
N ALA A 40 -3.33 0.89 -5.97
CA ALA A 40 -2.34 1.51 -5.09
C ALA A 40 -2.90 2.76 -4.40
N ARG A 41 -3.75 3.54 -5.08
CA ARG A 41 -4.41 4.70 -4.48
C ARG A 41 -5.38 4.27 -3.38
N GLU A 42 -6.20 3.25 -3.62
CA GLU A 42 -7.11 2.71 -2.61
C GLU A 42 -6.34 2.14 -1.40
N ALA A 43 -5.27 1.39 -1.65
CA ALA A 43 -4.40 0.86 -0.60
C ALA A 43 -3.78 1.99 0.24
N LEU A 44 -3.43 3.12 -0.39
CA LEU A 44 -2.90 4.28 0.32
C LEU A 44 -3.95 4.95 1.19
N GLU A 45 -5.19 5.09 0.69
CA GLU A 45 -6.31 5.65 1.46
C GLU A 45 -6.59 4.77 2.69
N LEU A 46 -6.70 3.44 2.50
CA LEU A 46 -6.91 2.46 3.57
C LEU A 46 -5.75 2.43 4.58
N TRP A 47 -4.50 2.58 4.15
CA TRP A 47 -3.34 2.55 5.04
C TRP A 47 -3.38 3.61 6.15
N PHE A 48 -3.98 4.76 5.87
CA PHE A 48 -4.11 5.86 6.84
C PHE A 48 -5.43 5.82 7.63
N GLU A 49 -6.33 4.88 7.33
CA GLU A 49 -7.54 4.72 8.10
C GLU A 49 -7.22 4.17 9.50
N PRO A 50 -7.87 4.70 10.55
CA PRO A 50 -7.68 4.18 11.90
C PRO A 50 -8.22 2.75 11.99
N SER A 51 -7.44 1.85 12.59
CA SER A 51 -7.93 0.51 12.91
C SER A 51 -9.13 0.61 13.86
N PRO A 52 -10.23 -0.14 13.61
CA PRO A 52 -11.33 -0.24 14.57
C PRO A 52 -10.91 -1.01 15.84
N GLU A 53 -9.83 -1.77 15.77
CA GLU A 53 -9.32 -2.49 16.94
C GLU A 53 -8.51 -1.57 17.84
N PRO A 54 -8.84 -1.49 19.13
CA PRO A 54 -8.02 -0.76 20.08
C PRO A 54 -6.65 -1.44 20.16
N LEU A 55 -5.60 -0.62 20.18
CA LEU A 55 -4.26 -1.13 20.44
C LEU A 55 -4.28 -1.90 21.77
N PRO A 56 -3.63 -3.08 21.84
CA PRO A 56 -3.50 -3.80 23.09
C PRO A 56 -2.92 -2.90 24.17
N TRP A 57 -3.43 -3.03 25.41
CA TRP A 57 -3.05 -2.17 26.53
C TRP A 57 -1.53 -2.12 26.79
N PHE A 58 -0.80 -3.17 26.42
CA PHE A 58 0.65 -3.27 26.56
C PHE A 58 1.45 -2.51 25.48
N GLN A 59 0.83 -2.09 24.37
CA GLN A 59 1.45 -1.26 23.34
C GLN A 59 1.24 0.25 23.59
N ILE A 60 0.19 0.62 24.32
CA ILE A 60 -0.16 2.03 24.60
C ILE A 60 0.67 2.58 25.77
N ARG A 61 0.90 1.75 26.79
CA ARG A 61 1.73 2.09 27.94
C ARG A 61 3.16 1.62 27.68
N GLY A 62 3.84 2.36 26.80
CA GLY A 62 5.30 2.27 26.66
C GLY A 62 5.91 2.15 28.05
N ARG A 63 6.76 1.12 28.21
CA ARG A 63 7.44 0.82 29.46
C ARG A 63 8.18 2.04 29.99
#